data_AF-A0A1C3NXX4-F1
#
_entry.id   AF-A0A1C3NXX4-F1
#
_cell.length_a   1.000
_cell.length_b   1.000
_cell.length_c   1.000
_cell.angle_alpha   90.00
_cell.angle_beta   90.00
_cell.angle_gamma   90.00
#
_symmetry.space_group_name_H-M   'P 1'
#
loop_
_entity.id
_entity.type
_entity.pdbx_description
1 polymer ?
#
loop_
_entity_poly.entity_id
_entity_poly.type
_entity_poly.pdbx_seq_one_letter_code
_entity_poly.pdbx_strand_id
1 'polypeptide(L)'
;MARQHWRTGAKEILRTASRHAFIAEARRYVPQLQSGDVVRGPSGVRAQAVARDGSLVDDFVLSIRGKIVHVRNAPSPAATASLAIAEHIVSKVVAEPAT
;
A
#
# COMPACT_ATOMS: atom_id res chain seq x y z
N MET A 1 9.97 10.79 9.98
CA MET A 1 9.84 9.45 9.38
C MET A 1 10.85 8.44 9.89
N ALA A 2 12.09 8.38 9.37
CA ALA A 2 13.06 7.34 9.76
C ALA A 2 13.36 7.31 11.28
N ARG A 3 13.62 8.47 11.89
CA ARG A 3 13.82 8.59 13.34
C ARG A 3 12.59 8.25 14.18
N GLN A 4 11.39 8.39 13.62
CA GLN A 4 10.13 8.11 14.33
C GLN A 4 9.76 6.63 14.28
N HIS A 5 10.09 5.94 13.17
CA HIS A 5 9.69 4.56 12.92
C HIS A 5 10.86 3.57 12.84
N TRP A 6 12.04 3.93 13.38
CA TRP A 6 13.26 3.12 13.28
C TRP A 6 13.09 1.71 13.86
N ARG A 7 12.33 1.56 14.95
CA ARG A 7 12.06 0.25 15.57
C ARG A 7 11.30 -0.67 14.62
N THR A 8 10.25 -0.14 14.00
CA THR A 8 9.47 -0.86 12.99
C THR A 8 10.35 -1.19 11.80
N GLY A 9 11.13 -0.22 11.29
CA GLY A 9 12.05 -0.44 10.17
C GLY A 9 13.09 -1.52 10.44
N ALA A 10 13.74 -1.51 11.60
CA ALA A 10 14.72 -2.51 11.98
C ALA A 10 14.10 -3.92 12.07
N LYS A 11 12.88 -4.01 12.62
CA LYS A 11 12.15 -5.28 12.69
C LYS A 11 11.78 -5.80 11.30
N GLU A 12 11.28 -4.94 10.41
CA GLU A 12 10.98 -5.31 9.02
C GLU A 12 12.23 -5.79 8.27
N ILE A 13 13.35 -5.08 8.39
CA ILE A 13 14.63 -5.49 7.79
C ILE A 13 15.06 -6.88 8.30
N LEU A 14 14.98 -7.12 9.61
CA LEU A 14 15.32 -8.42 10.19
C LEU A 14 14.44 -9.55 9.62
N ARG A 15 13.14 -9.32 9.48
CA ARG A 15 12.20 -10.31 8.90
C ARG A 15 12.46 -10.56 7.42
N THR A 16 12.81 -9.52 6.66
CA THR A 16 13.19 -9.66 5.25
C THR A 16 14.50 -10.42 5.08
N ALA A 17 15.48 -10.19 5.96
CA ALA A 17 16.79 -10.83 5.89
C ALA A 17 16.81 -12.26 6.45
N SER A 18 15.94 -12.59 7.41
CA SER A 18 15.93 -13.88 8.11
C SER A 18 14.62 -14.64 7.93
N ARG A 19 14.68 -15.75 7.19
CA ARG A 19 13.56 -16.70 7.04
C ARG A 19 13.05 -17.21 8.40
N HIS A 20 13.96 -17.48 9.34
CA HIS A 20 13.61 -17.92 10.69
C HIS A 20 12.82 -16.85 11.45
N ALA A 21 13.25 -15.59 11.39
CA ALA A 21 12.55 -14.48 12.04
C ALA A 21 11.16 -14.26 11.42
N PHE A 22 11.05 -14.37 10.09
CA PHE A 22 9.76 -14.33 9.40
C PHE A 22 8.80 -15.43 9.87
N ILE A 23 9.25 -16.70 9.88
CA ILE A 23 8.43 -17.85 10.32
C ILE A 23 8.00 -17.70 11.77
N ALA A 24 8.92 -17.28 12.66
CA ALA A 24 8.62 -17.11 14.08
C ALA A 24 7.48 -16.10 14.31
N GLU A 25 7.42 -15.04 13.51
CA GLU A 25 6.32 -14.08 13.58
C GLU A 25 5.04 -14.60 12.91
N ALA A 26 5.14 -15.26 11.76
CA ALA A 26 4.00 -15.86 11.07
C ALA A 26 3.29 -16.94 11.91
N ARG A 27 4.03 -17.65 12.77
CA ARG A 27 3.48 -18.64 13.73
C ARG A 27 2.49 -18.07 14.75
N ARG A 28 2.47 -16.75 14.94
CA ARG A 28 1.43 -16.10 15.76
C ARG A 28 0.03 -16.21 15.14
N TYR A 29 -0.03 -16.34 13.81
CA TYR A 29 -1.26 -16.50 13.04
C TYR A 29 -1.49 -17.95 12.63
N VAL A 30 -0.42 -18.67 12.26
CA VAL A 30 -0.48 -20.08 11.80
C VAL A 30 0.55 -20.91 12.59
N PRO A 31 0.20 -21.42 13.78
CA PRO A 31 1.17 -22.07 14.68
C PRO A 31 1.90 -23.29 14.11
N GLN A 32 1.25 -24.02 13.20
CA GLN A 32 1.78 -25.25 12.60
C GLN A 32 2.82 -24.99 11.49
N LEU A 33 3.04 -23.73 11.10
CA LEU A 33 3.94 -23.37 10.01
C LEU A 33 5.36 -23.90 10.26
N GLN A 34 5.87 -24.69 9.32
CA GLN A 34 7.20 -25.26 9.36
C GLN A 34 8.15 -24.50 8.43
N SER A 35 9.45 -24.69 8.66
CA SER A 35 10.45 -24.08 7.79
C SER A 35 10.32 -24.55 6.34
N GLY A 36 9.84 -25.77 6.08
CA GLY A 36 9.64 -26.29 4.72
C GLY A 36 8.53 -25.58 3.94
N ASP A 37 7.57 -24.95 4.63
CA ASP A 37 6.33 -24.44 4.02
C ASP A 37 6.48 -23.09 3.31
N VAL A 38 7.63 -22.42 3.48
CA VAL A 38 7.86 -21.06 3.00
C VAL A 38 9.02 -20.97 2.02
N VAL A 39 8.78 -20.43 0.84
CA VAL A 39 9.81 -20.11 -0.15
C VAL A 39 10.00 -18.60 -0.27
N ARG A 40 11.12 -18.16 -0.81
CA ARG A 40 11.37 -16.72 -1.03
C ARG A 40 10.45 -16.22 -2.15
N GLY A 41 9.63 -15.21 -1.84
CA GLY A 41 8.75 -14.55 -2.80
C GLY A 41 9.33 -13.23 -3.33
N PRO A 42 8.66 -12.61 -4.32
CA PRO A 42 8.97 -11.27 -4.77
C PRO A 42 8.66 -10.23 -3.67
N SER A 43 9.23 -9.03 -3.82
CA SER A 43 8.92 -7.90 -2.95
C SER A 43 7.95 -6.95 -3.66
N GLY A 44 6.88 -6.56 -2.96
CA GLY A 44 5.94 -5.53 -3.43
C GLY A 44 6.28 -4.17 -2.81
N VAL A 45 6.13 -3.10 -3.59
CA VAL A 45 6.21 -1.72 -3.09
C VAL A 45 4.81 -1.13 -3.12
N ARG A 46 4.30 -0.74 -1.96
CA ARG A 46 3.01 -0.04 -1.86
C ARG A 46 3.19 1.42 -2.25
N ALA A 47 2.44 1.87 -3.26
CA ALA A 47 2.32 3.29 -3.58
C ALA A 47 1.50 3.97 -2.47
N GLN A 48 2.20 4.56 -1.49
CA GLN A 48 1.62 5.22 -0.33
C GLN A 48 2.13 6.65 -0.27
N ALA A 49 1.24 7.63 -0.35
CA ALA A 49 1.61 9.03 -0.24
C ALA A 49 1.98 9.39 1.20
N VAL A 50 2.97 10.28 1.30
CA VAL A 50 3.49 10.85 2.54
C VAL A 50 3.34 12.37 2.44
N ALA A 51 2.66 12.96 3.42
CA ALA A 51 2.47 14.40 3.47
C ALA A 51 3.76 15.12 3.88
N ARG A 52 3.77 16.46 3.78
CA ARG A 52 4.97 17.26 4.08
C ARG A 52 5.41 17.19 5.54
N ASP A 53 4.47 17.00 6.46
CA ASP A 53 4.74 16.74 7.88
C ASP A 53 5.21 15.29 8.13
N GLY A 54 5.20 14.47 7.08
CA GLY A 54 5.56 13.07 7.07
C GLY A 54 4.41 12.12 7.40
N SER A 55 3.21 12.59 7.72
CA SER A 55 2.08 11.68 7.95
C SER A 55 1.78 10.82 6.71
N LEU A 56 1.37 9.57 6.94
CA LEU A 56 0.86 8.71 5.87
C LEU A 56 -0.54 9.18 5.49
N VAL A 57 -0.80 9.32 4.19
CA VAL A 57 -2.12 9.75 3.71
C VAL A 57 -3.02 8.52 3.54
N ASP A 58 -4.06 8.41 4.34
CA ASP A 58 -4.95 7.23 4.30
C ASP A 58 -6.02 7.29 3.20
N ASP A 59 -6.24 8.47 2.59
CA ASP A 59 -7.32 8.70 1.62
C ASP A 59 -6.82 8.91 0.18
N PHE A 60 -7.73 8.90 -0.79
CA PHE A 60 -7.46 9.16 -2.20
C PHE A 60 -6.96 10.58 -2.42
N VAL A 61 -5.84 10.70 -3.14
CA VAL A 61 -5.29 12.00 -3.52
C VAL A 61 -5.35 12.14 -5.04
N LEU A 62 -6.42 12.78 -5.50
CA LEU A 62 -6.63 13.17 -6.89
C LEU A 62 -6.23 14.63 -7.10
N SER A 63 -5.67 14.95 -8.26
CA SER A 63 -5.42 16.33 -8.67
C SER A 63 -5.62 16.48 -10.17
N ILE A 64 -6.48 17.42 -10.54
CA ILE A 64 -6.87 17.64 -11.94
C ILE A 64 -6.23 18.95 -12.41
N ARG A 65 -5.52 18.91 -13.54
CA ARG A 65 -4.96 20.09 -14.21
C ARG A 65 -5.27 20.05 -15.70
N GLY A 66 -6.26 20.83 -16.11
CA GLY A 66 -6.78 20.79 -17.49
C GLY A 66 -7.26 19.39 -17.83
N LYS A 67 -6.67 18.77 -18.85
CA LYS A 67 -7.00 17.42 -19.32
C LYS A 67 -6.19 16.30 -18.63
N ILE A 68 -5.43 16.61 -17.58
CA ILE A 68 -4.57 15.64 -16.88
C ILE A 68 -5.13 15.35 -15.49
N VAL A 69 -5.22 14.07 -15.14
CA VAL A 69 -5.65 13.58 -13.83
C VAL A 69 -4.47 12.86 -13.17
N HIS A 70 -4.02 13.36 -12.03
CA HIS A 70 -2.99 12.73 -11.22
C HIS A 70 -3.64 11.94 -10.08
N VAL A 71 -3.52 10.61 -10.13
CA VAL A 71 -3.86 9.70 -9.02
C VAL A 71 -2.61 9.51 -8.17
N ARG A 72 -2.40 10.39 -7.18
CA ARG A 72 -1.17 10.43 -6.37
C ARG A 72 -1.22 9.48 -5.18
N ASN A 73 -2.42 9.15 -4.71
CA ASN A 73 -2.63 8.15 -3.67
C ASN A 73 -3.94 7.43 -3.94
N ALA A 74 -3.86 6.10 -3.95
CA ALA A 74 -4.99 5.19 -3.92
C ALA A 74 -4.55 4.06 -2.99
N PRO A 75 -4.66 4.25 -1.66
CA PRO A 75 -4.17 3.27 -0.70
C PRO A 75 -5.07 2.03 -0.68
N SER A 76 -4.70 1.04 0.13
CA SER A 76 -5.46 -0.21 0.24
C SER A 76 -6.93 0.08 0.58
N PRO A 77 -7.91 -0.52 -0.14
CA PRO A 77 -7.75 -1.68 -1.00
C PRO A 77 -7.83 -1.37 -2.52
N ALA A 78 -6.86 -0.63 -3.05
CA ALA A 78 -6.84 -0.16 -4.45
C ALA A 78 -7.07 -1.22 -5.53
N ALA A 79 -6.46 -2.40 -5.41
CA ALA A 79 -6.62 -3.45 -6.41
C ALA A 79 -8.05 -3.99 -6.45
N THR A 80 -8.64 -4.27 -5.28
CA THR A 80 -9.99 -4.84 -5.19
C THR A 80 -11.08 -3.81 -5.43
N ALA A 81 -10.83 -2.52 -5.13
CA ALA A 81 -11.77 -1.42 -5.37
C ALA A 81 -11.51 -0.69 -6.70
N SER A 82 -10.70 -1.24 -7.60
CA SER A 82 -10.23 -0.57 -8.82
C SER A 82 -11.35 -0.04 -9.72
N LEU A 83 -12.47 -0.77 -9.83
CA LEU A 83 -13.63 -0.33 -10.62
C LEU A 83 -14.37 0.84 -9.98
N ALA A 84 -14.62 0.81 -8.66
CA ALA A 84 -15.24 1.92 -7.95
C ALA A 84 -14.35 3.18 -7.99
N ILE A 85 -13.02 3.00 -7.96
CA ILE A 85 -12.05 4.09 -8.13
C ILE A 85 -12.14 4.66 -9.55
N ALA A 86 -12.27 3.81 -10.57
CA ALA A 86 -12.44 4.24 -11.94
C ALA A 86 -13.73 5.04 -12.11
N GLU A 87 -14.86 4.57 -11.58
CA GLU A 87 -16.14 5.31 -11.57
C GLU A 87 -15.99 6.68 -10.89
N HIS A 88 -15.32 6.72 -9.74
CA HIS A 88 -15.07 7.98 -9.04
C HIS A 88 -14.23 8.95 -9.89
N ILE A 89 -13.16 8.47 -10.54
CA ILE A 89 -12.34 9.28 -11.44
C ILE A 89 -13.18 9.78 -12.63
N VAL A 90 -13.95 8.89 -13.27
CA VAL A 90 -14.80 9.22 -14.42
C VAL A 90 -15.82 10.32 -14.05
N SER A 91 -16.48 10.20 -12.89
CA SER A 91 -17.44 11.20 -12.40
C SER A 91 -16.84 12.60 -12.21
N LYS A 92 -15.52 12.70 -12.05
CA LYS A 92 -14.81 13.97 -11.84
C LYS A 92 -14.36 14.62 -13.15
N VAL A 93 -14.35 13.88 -14.26
CA VAL A 93 -13.62 14.26 -15.50
C VAL A 93 -14.47 14.19 -16.75
N VAL A 94 -15.56 13.41 -16.74
CA VAL A 94 -16.54 13.34 -17.82
C VAL A 94 -17.74 14.19 -17.39
N ALA A 95 -18.09 15.20 -18.19
CA ALA A 95 -19.34 15.94 -17.98
C ALA A 95 -20.52 15.01 -18.27
N GLU A 96 -21.59 15.07 -17.48
CA GLU A 96 -22.83 14.36 -17.83
C GLU A 96 -23.27 14.80 -19.24
N PRO A 97 -23.70 13.85 -20.08
CA PRO A 97 -24.22 14.21 -21.39
C PRO A 97 -25.41 15.16 -21.20
N ALA A 98 -25.33 16.33 -21.82
CA ALA A 98 -26.44 17.27 -21.87
C ALA A 98 -27.66 16.52 -22.41
N THR A 99 -28.69 16.39 -21.56
CA THR A 99 -29.94 15.72 -21.90
C THR A 99 -30.75 16.57 -22.87
#